data_AF-A0A829LYG7-F1
#
_entry.id   AF-A0A829LYG7-F1
#
_cell.length_a   1.000
_cell.length_b   1.000
_cell.length_c   1.000
_cell.angle_alpha   90.00
_cell.angle_beta   90.00
_cell.angle_gamma   90.00
#
_symmetry.space_group_name_H-M   'P 1'
#
loop_
_entity.id
_entity.type
_entity.pdbx_description
1 polymer ?
#
loop_
_entity_poly.entity_id
_entity_poly.type
_entity_poly.pdbx_seq_one_letter_code
_entity_poly.pdbx_strand_id
1 'polypeptide(L)'
;MPRHQPSAYLSQTDPFIATVYVLYMAGMGTCMGSVMTSALRTLADNQQTEGNAILNTLQQFAGAVGTSLSAVVVAQSRTHLAGSQAYTTAVGTQNAFIMLTVFATVIWFSYFKVVK
;
A
#
# COMPACT_ATOMS: atom_id res chain seq x y z
N MET A 1 36.32 15.09 10.51
CA MET A 1 35.99 14.36 9.27
C MET A 1 36.89 13.12 9.20
N PRO A 2 36.47 11.97 8.65
CA PRO A 2 35.32 11.75 7.76
C PRO A 2 34.25 10.75 8.27
N ARG A 3 33.03 10.93 7.76
CA ARG A 3 31.95 9.93 7.78
C ARG A 3 32.30 8.85 6.77
N HIS A 4 32.56 7.63 7.22
CA HIS A 4 32.42 6.44 6.38
C HIS A 4 31.08 5.78 6.74
N GLN A 5 30.00 6.33 6.19
CA GLN A 5 28.78 5.53 5.99
C GLN A 5 29.05 4.66 4.75
N PRO A 6 29.16 3.32 4.92
CA PRO A 6 29.51 2.45 3.80
C PRO A 6 28.38 2.49 2.77
N SER A 7 28.77 2.49 1.51
CA SER A 7 27.94 2.42 0.29
C SER A 7 27.05 1.15 0.20
N ALA A 8 26.83 0.43 1.30
CA ALA A 8 26.13 -0.83 1.41
C ALA A 8 24.59 -0.70 1.38
N TYR A 9 24.04 0.50 1.58
CA TYR A 9 22.59 0.71 1.56
C TYR A 9 21.98 0.74 0.16
N LEU A 10 22.80 0.90 -0.90
CA LEU A 10 22.33 0.93 -2.29
C LEU A 10 22.23 -0.48 -2.94
N SER A 11 22.68 -1.53 -2.25
CA SER A 11 22.89 -2.88 -2.84
C SER A 11 21.93 -3.96 -2.35
N GLN A 12 21.05 -3.69 -1.39
CA GLN A 12 20.18 -4.70 -0.78
C GLN A 12 18.76 -4.69 -1.38
N THR A 13 18.62 -4.29 -2.65
CA THR A 13 17.39 -4.57 -3.37
C THR A 13 17.53 -5.96 -3.95
N ASP A 14 16.89 -6.95 -3.32
CA ASP A 14 16.74 -8.26 -3.95
C ASP A 14 16.06 -8.04 -5.31
N PRO A 15 16.67 -8.46 -6.44
CA PRO A 15 16.09 -8.26 -7.78
C PRO A 15 14.66 -8.78 -7.87
N PHE A 16 14.33 -9.80 -7.06
CA PHE A 16 12.97 -10.29 -6.85
C PHE A 16 12.01 -9.20 -6.37
N ILE A 17 12.34 -8.49 -5.28
CA ILE A 17 11.51 -7.40 -4.74
C ILE A 17 11.40 -6.27 -5.76
N ALA A 18 12.49 -5.95 -6.47
CA ALA A 18 12.49 -4.94 -7.52
C ALA A 18 11.49 -5.28 -8.64
N THR A 19 11.52 -6.51 -9.16
CA THR A 19 10.60 -6.96 -10.21
C THR A 19 9.15 -6.93 -9.74
N VAL A 20 8.87 -7.41 -8.52
CA VAL A 20 7.52 -7.37 -7.94
C VAL A 20 7.03 -5.92 -7.81
N TYR A 21 7.88 -5.00 -7.35
CA TYR A 21 7.53 -3.60 -7.20
C TYR A 21 7.26 -2.91 -8.53
N VAL A 22 8.06 -3.20 -9.57
CA VAL A 22 7.85 -2.67 -10.93
C VAL A 22 6.51 -3.14 -11.50
N LEU A 23 6.20 -4.43 -11.39
CA LEU A 23 4.92 -4.98 -11.83
C LEU A 23 3.74 -4.35 -11.07
N TYR A 24 3.89 -4.20 -9.75
CA TYR A 24 2.89 -3.53 -8.91
C TYR A 24 2.65 -2.08 -9.33
N MET A 25 3.72 -1.30 -9.53
CA MET A 25 3.62 0.11 -9.93
C MET A 25 3.07 0.28 -11.34
N ALA A 26 3.42 -0.61 -12.27
CA ALA A 26 2.84 -0.60 -13.62
C ALA A 26 1.33 -0.85 -13.57
N GLY A 27 0.88 -1.85 -12.82
CA GLY A 27 -0.56 -2.13 -12.63
C GLY A 27 -1.28 -0.96 -11.96
N MET A 28 -0.75 -0.45 -10.84
CA MET A 28 -1.29 0.73 -10.14
C MET A 28 -1.43 1.94 -11.05
N GLY A 29 -0.44 2.25 -11.88
CA GLY A 29 -0.50 3.39 -12.81
C GLY A 29 -1.64 3.27 -13.82
N THR A 30 -1.84 2.09 -14.41
CA THR A 30 -2.92 1.85 -15.37
C THR A 30 -4.31 1.93 -14.74
N CYS A 31 -4.50 1.36 -13.55
CA CYS A 31 -5.79 1.33 -12.88
C CYS A 31 -6.13 2.67 -12.21
N MET A 32 -5.22 3.22 -11.41
CA MET A 32 -5.51 4.41 -10.61
C MET A 32 -5.67 5.66 -11.47
N GLY A 33 -4.90 5.77 -12.56
CA GLY A 33 -5.07 6.85 -13.54
C GLY A 33 -6.45 6.83 -14.20
N SER A 34 -6.88 5.68 -14.71
CA SER A 34 -8.18 5.54 -15.38
C SER A 34 -9.37 5.75 -14.44
N VAL A 35 -9.29 5.25 -13.20
CA VAL A 35 -10.31 5.47 -12.16
C VAL A 35 -10.43 6.95 -11.78
N MET A 36 -9.29 7.61 -11.52
CA MET A 36 -9.27 9.02 -11.14
C MET A 36 -9.81 9.92 -12.26
N THR A 37 -9.39 9.70 -13.50
CA THR A 37 -9.92 10.45 -14.65
C THR A 37 -11.41 10.22 -14.82
N SER A 38 -11.89 8.99 -14.68
CA SER A 38 -13.32 8.69 -14.77
C SER A 38 -14.13 9.38 -13.67
N ALA A 39 -13.61 9.41 -12.44
CA ALA A 39 -14.26 10.11 -11.32
C ALA A 39 -14.35 11.63 -11.58
N LEU A 40 -13.27 12.26 -12.02
CA LEU A 40 -13.26 13.72 -12.29
C LEU A 40 -14.16 14.11 -13.46
N ARG A 41 -14.31 13.24 -14.47
CA ARG A 41 -15.23 13.48 -15.61
C ARG A 41 -16.70 13.53 -15.20
N THR A 42 -17.06 13.11 -13.98
CA THR A 42 -18.43 13.26 -13.46
C THR A 42 -18.72 14.65 -12.90
N LEU A 43 -17.70 15.50 -12.73
CA LEU A 43 -17.81 16.86 -12.22
C LEU A 43 -17.78 17.89 -13.36
N ALA A 44 -18.32 19.08 -13.12
CA ALA A 44 -18.16 20.22 -14.02
C ALA A 44 -16.69 20.66 -14.09
N ASP A 45 -16.27 21.25 -15.22
CA ASP A 45 -14.87 21.65 -15.46
C ASP A 45 -14.31 22.56 -14.36
N ASN A 46 -15.13 23.46 -13.81
CA ASN A 46 -14.73 24.35 -12.72
C ASN A 46 -14.55 23.64 -11.37
N GLN A 47 -15.06 22.41 -11.21
CA GLN A 47 -14.97 21.61 -9.98
C GLN A 47 -13.88 20.54 -10.04
N GLN A 48 -13.29 20.27 -11.21
CA GLN A 48 -12.28 19.20 -11.35
C GLN A 48 -11.03 19.45 -10.50
N THR A 49 -10.60 20.70 -10.32
CA THR A 49 -9.46 21.06 -9.47
C THR A 49 -9.71 20.69 -8.01
N GLU A 50 -10.90 21.02 -7.47
CA GLU A 50 -11.29 20.66 -6.11
C GLU A 50 -11.48 19.15 -5.96
N GLY A 51 -12.11 18.52 -6.95
CA GLY A 51 -12.25 17.06 -7.02
C GLY A 51 -10.89 16.35 -6.96
N ASN A 52 -9.88 16.85 -7.68
CA ASN A 52 -8.54 16.28 -7.67
C ASN A 52 -7.88 16.44 -6.30
N ALA A 53 -8.05 17.58 -5.63
CA ALA A 53 -7.55 17.78 -4.26
C ALA A 53 -8.19 16.77 -3.30
N ILE A 54 -9.51 16.59 -3.35
CA ILE A 54 -10.24 15.61 -2.52
C ILE A 54 -9.73 14.18 -2.79
N LEU A 55 -9.61 13.78 -4.07
CA LEU A 55 -9.12 12.45 -4.43
C LEU A 55 -7.69 12.22 -3.92
N ASN A 56 -6.81 13.21 -3.99
CA ASN A 56 -5.44 13.10 -3.45
C ASN A 56 -5.42 13.03 -1.92
N THR A 57 -6.25 13.80 -1.23
CA THR A 57 -6.39 13.72 0.24
C THR A 57 -6.93 12.36 0.67
N LEU A 58 -7.94 11.83 -0.02
CA LEU A 58 -8.49 10.50 0.25
C LEU A 58 -7.44 9.40 0.03
N GLN A 59 -6.63 9.50 -1.03
CA GLN A 59 -5.53 8.56 -1.27
C GLN A 59 -4.48 8.60 -0.16
N GLN A 60 -4.05 9.78 0.27
CA GLN A 60 -3.08 9.93 1.36
C GLN A 60 -3.63 9.41 2.68
N PHE A 61 -4.90 9.71 2.99
CA PHE A 61 -5.58 9.19 4.16
C PHE A 61 -5.66 7.66 4.12
N ALA A 62 -6.11 7.08 3.02
CA ALA A 62 -6.19 5.63 2.84
C ALA A 62 -4.80 4.97 2.98
N GLY A 63 -3.76 5.57 2.39
CA GLY A 63 -2.38 5.10 2.52
C GLY A 63 -1.86 5.14 3.96
N ALA A 64 -2.16 6.20 4.71
CA ALA A 64 -1.79 6.33 6.11
C ALA A 64 -2.51 5.30 7.00
N VAL A 65 -3.81 5.09 6.77
CA VAL A 65 -4.61 4.10 7.50
C VAL A 65 -4.11 2.67 7.20
N GLY A 66 -3.88 2.33 5.92
CA GLY A 66 -3.38 1.01 5.54
C GLY A 66 -2.01 0.69 6.13
N THR A 67 -1.10 1.68 6.13
CA THR A 67 0.24 1.53 6.70
C THR A 67 0.20 1.37 8.22
N SER A 68 -0.60 2.19 8.91
CA SER A 68 -0.71 2.12 10.37
C SER A 68 -1.34 0.81 10.86
N LEU A 69 -2.40 0.32 10.20
CA LEU A 69 -2.98 -0.98 10.51
C LEU A 69 -1.98 -2.13 10.32
N SER A 70 -1.25 -2.12 9.20
CA SER A 70 -0.23 -3.13 8.93
C SER A 70 0.90 -3.09 9.98
N ALA A 71 1.33 -1.89 10.37
CA ALA A 71 2.34 -1.72 11.40
C ALA A 71 1.88 -2.23 12.77
N VAL A 72 0.61 -2.01 13.13
CA VAL A 72 0.02 -2.53 14.38
C VAL A 72 0.02 -4.07 14.38
N VAL A 73 -0.37 -4.71 13.28
CA VAL A 73 -0.37 -6.19 13.19
C VAL A 73 1.06 -6.76 13.35
N VAL A 74 2.05 -6.13 12.71
CA VAL A 74 3.46 -6.52 12.87
C VAL A 74 3.97 -6.24 14.28
N ALA A 75 3.54 -5.15 14.92
CA ALA A 75 3.92 -4.86 16.29
C ALA A 75 3.32 -5.88 17.27
N GLN A 76 2.07 -6.28 17.06
CA GLN A 76 1.40 -7.30 17.88
C GLN A 76 2.09 -8.66 17.79
N SER A 77 2.60 -9.07 16.63
CA SER A 77 3.33 -10.34 16.54
C SER A 77 4.62 -10.33 17.39
N ARG A 78 5.25 -9.18 17.54
CA ARG A 78 6.44 -9.00 18.39
C ARG A 78 6.12 -9.05 19.89
N THR A 79 4.91 -8.71 20.31
CA THR A 79 4.50 -8.75 21.72
C THR A 79 3.98 -10.13 22.13
N HIS A 80 3.37 -10.89 21.22
CA HIS A 80 2.72 -12.17 21.53
C HIS A 80 3.56 -13.41 21.25
N LEU A 81 4.56 -13.35 20.37
CA LEU A 81 5.43 -14.48 20.07
C LEU A 81 6.81 -14.34 20.73
N ALA A 82 7.25 -15.40 21.39
CA ALA A 82 8.63 -15.53 21.84
C ALA A 82 9.53 -16.02 20.69
N GLY A 83 10.64 -15.33 20.44
CA GLY A 83 11.60 -15.72 19.39
C GLY A 83 12.50 -14.57 18.96
N SER A 84 13.34 -14.83 17.96
CA SER A 84 14.17 -13.80 17.32
C SER A 84 13.31 -12.72 16.67
N GLN A 85 13.79 -11.47 16.70
CA GLN A 85 13.13 -10.32 16.05
C GLN A 85 12.86 -10.55 14.56
N ALA A 86 13.75 -11.29 13.87
CA ALA A 86 13.55 -11.64 12.46
C ALA A 86 12.34 -12.56 12.28
N TYR A 87 12.20 -13.58 13.14
CA TYR A 87 11.11 -14.55 13.09
C TYR A 87 9.76 -13.89 13.42
N THR A 88 9.68 -13.14 14.52
CA THR A 88 8.43 -12.49 14.94
C THR A 88 7.97 -11.42 13.95
N THR A 89 8.91 -10.71 13.30
CA THR A 89 8.61 -9.77 12.21
C THR A 89 8.11 -10.50 10.97
N ALA A 90 8.74 -11.60 10.57
CA ALA A 90 8.31 -12.38 9.40
C ALA A 90 6.85 -12.88 9.56
N VAL A 91 6.53 -13.48 10.71
CA VAL A 91 5.15 -13.92 11.03
C VAL A 91 4.19 -12.73 11.06
N GLY A 92 4.59 -11.61 11.68
CA GLY A 92 3.78 -10.39 11.70
C GLY A 92 3.48 -9.85 10.31
N THR A 93 4.48 -9.81 9.43
CA THR A 93 4.31 -9.35 8.04
C THR A 93 3.42 -10.29 7.25
N GLN A 94 3.52 -11.61 7.46
CA GLN A 94 2.63 -12.58 6.83
C GLN A 94 1.17 -12.36 7.27
N ASN A 95 0.94 -12.14 8.57
CA ASN A 95 -0.39 -11.83 9.09
C ASN A 95 -0.95 -10.51 8.54
N ALA A 96 -0.11 -9.48 8.44
CA ALA A 96 -0.49 -8.21 7.82
C ALA A 96 -0.87 -8.39 6.34
N PHE A 97 -0.10 -9.20 5.59
CA PHE A 97 -0.42 -9.54 4.20
C PHE A 97 -1.75 -10.29 4.07
N ILE A 98 -2.02 -11.25 4.95
CA ILE A 98 -3.29 -11.98 4.97
C ILE A 98 -4.45 -11.03 5.25
N MET A 99 -4.31 -10.14 6.25
CA MET A 99 -5.32 -9.13 6.57
C MET A 99 -5.63 -8.23 5.38
N LEU A 100 -4.60 -7.70 4.72
CA LEU A 100 -4.77 -6.84 3.53
C LEU A 100 -5.42 -7.60 2.37
N THR A 101 -5.08 -8.88 2.20
CA THR A 101 -5.70 -9.75 1.19
C THR A 101 -7.18 -9.95 1.48
N VAL A 102 -7.57 -10.18 2.75
CA VAL A 102 -8.99 -10.26 3.15
C VAL A 102 -9.71 -8.95 2.82
N PHE A 103 -9.17 -7.79 3.17
CA PHE A 103 -9.78 -6.50 2.81
C PHE A 103 -9.92 -6.33 1.29
N ALA A 104 -8.89 -6.67 0.51
CA ALA A 104 -8.95 -6.60 -0.94
C ALA A 104 -10.06 -7.50 -1.51
N THR A 105 -10.20 -8.74 -1.01
CA THR A 105 -11.26 -9.64 -1.46
C THR A 105 -12.65 -9.13 -1.09
N VAL A 106 -12.84 -8.58 0.12
CA VAL A 106 -14.12 -7.99 0.55
C VAL A 106 -14.50 -6.81 -0.36
N ILE A 107 -13.55 -5.93 -0.67
CA ILE A 107 -13.76 -4.79 -1.58
C ILE A 107 -14.15 -5.30 -2.98
N TRP A 108 -13.43 -6.29 -3.48
CA TRP A 108 -13.69 -6.89 -4.79
C TRP A 108 -15.10 -7.51 -4.87
N PHE A 109 -15.50 -8.28 -3.86
CA PHE A 109 -16.87 -8.83 -3.77
C PHE A 109 -17.94 -7.75 -3.66
N SER A 110 -17.70 -6.71 -2.85
CA SER A 110 -18.60 -5.56 -2.71
C SER A 110 -18.83 -4.87 -4.05
N TYR A 111 -17.76 -4.63 -4.81
CA TYR A 111 -17.85 -4.04 -6.15
C TYR A 111 -18.75 -4.86 -7.08
N PHE A 112 -18.61 -6.18 -7.14
CA PHE A 112 -19.49 -7.01 -7.97
C PHE A 112 -20.94 -7.05 -7.52
N LYS A 113 -21.19 -6.85 -6.22
CA LYS A 113 -22.54 -6.76 -5.65
C LYS A 113 -23.21 -5.43 -5.93
N VAL A 114 -22.44 -4.36 -6.11
CA VAL A 114 -22.94 -3.00 -6.37
C VAL A 114 -23.09 -2.70 -7.86
N VAL A 115 -22.23 -3.28 -8.69
CA VAL A 115 -22.17 -3.03 -10.14
C VAL A 115 -23.01 -4.05 -10.95
N LYS A 116 -23.53 -5.10 -10.30
CA LYS A 116 -24.64 -5.92 -10.81
C LYS A 116 -25.94 -5.52 -10.13
#